data_AF-T1CZH9-F1
#
_entry.id   AF-T1CZH9-F1
#
_cell.length_a   1.000
_cell.length_b   1.000
_cell.length_c   1.000
_cell.angle_alpha   90.00
_cell.angle_beta   90.00
_cell.angle_gamma   90.00
#
_symmetry.space_group_name_H-M   'P 1'
#
loop_
_entity.id
_entity.type
_entity.pdbx_description
1 polymer ?
#
loop_
_entity_poly.entity_id
_entity_poly.type
_entity_poly.pdbx_seq_one_letter_code
_entity_poly.pdbx_strand_id
1 'polypeptide(L)'
;QNVSLSGRNLRMIVKDRCTEIHYAVDKGPGRPAGDQVLGIDKGYSEAFTDSEGVAHGEAFGAVLTDYSDQASATGKARNQLYALEKKHREGGRIAKADHIRLCNLGRVKMDARKERT
;
A
#
# COMPACT_ATOMS: atom_id res chain seq x y z
N GLN A 1 -17.59 6.75 -22.49
CA GLN A 1 -18.99 6.94 -22.04
C GLN A 1 -19.09 8.31 -21.39
N ASN A 2 -20.06 9.13 -21.78
CA ASN A 2 -20.33 10.41 -21.11
C ASN A 2 -21.29 10.14 -19.95
N VAL A 3 -20.91 10.51 -18.73
CA VAL A 3 -21.74 10.33 -17.53
C VAL A 3 -22.25 11.69 -17.08
N SER A 4 -23.57 11.81 -16.89
CA SER A 4 -24.16 13.02 -16.32
C SER A 4 -23.87 13.10 -14.83
N LEU A 5 -23.17 14.15 -14.42
CA LEU A 5 -22.77 14.40 -13.03
C LEU A 5 -23.68 15.42 -12.32
N SER A 6 -24.71 15.92 -13.00
CA SER A 6 -25.63 16.91 -12.44
C SER A 6 -26.29 16.40 -11.17
N GLY A 7 -26.26 17.20 -10.10
CA GLY A 7 -26.87 16.88 -8.81
C GLY A 7 -26.19 15.77 -8.01
N ARG A 8 -24.98 15.32 -8.40
CA ARG A 8 -24.23 14.29 -7.67
C ARG A 8 -23.20 14.89 -6.71
N ASN A 9 -22.91 14.17 -5.63
CA ASN A 9 -21.78 14.46 -4.77
C ASN A 9 -20.48 14.02 -5.46
N LEU A 10 -19.55 14.98 -5.60
CA LEU A 10 -18.24 14.76 -6.21
C LEU A 10 -17.15 14.86 -5.15
N ARG A 11 -16.20 13.94 -5.20
CA ARG A 11 -14.92 14.09 -4.48
C ARG A 11 -13.84 14.38 -5.51
N MET A 12 -13.23 15.55 -5.40
CA MET A 12 -12.11 15.95 -6.23
C MET A 12 -10.80 15.75 -5.47
N ILE A 13 -9.84 15.09 -6.10
CA ILE A 13 -8.50 14.89 -5.54
C ILE A 13 -7.50 15.45 -6.54
N VAL A 14 -6.72 16.43 -6.10
CA VAL A 14 -5.62 17.00 -6.88
C VAL A 14 -4.34 16.28 -6.48
N LYS A 15 -3.71 15.61 -7.44
CA LYS A 15 -2.38 14.98 -7.33
C LYS A 15 -1.41 15.75 -8.22
N ASP A 16 -0.10 15.55 -8.04
CA ASP A 16 0.95 16.31 -8.74
C ASP A 16 0.76 16.43 -10.26
N ARG A 17 0.34 15.35 -10.93
CA ARG A 17 0.19 15.32 -12.41
C ARG A 17 -1.22 15.03 -12.90
N CYS A 18 -2.19 14.88 -12.01
CA CYS A 18 -3.57 14.58 -12.41
C CYS A 18 -4.59 15.06 -11.38
N THR A 19 -5.79 15.37 -11.87
CA THR A 19 -6.97 15.58 -11.04
C THR A 19 -7.89 14.39 -11.20
N GLU A 20 -8.25 13.75 -10.11
CA GLU A 20 -9.23 12.69 -10.08
C GLU A 20 -10.59 13.24 -9.65
N ILE A 21 -11.64 12.85 -10.37
CA ILE A 21 -13.03 13.15 -10.00
C ILE A 21 -13.70 11.83 -9.68
N HIS A 22 -14.00 11.62 -8.42
CA HIS A 22 -14.71 10.43 -7.94
C HIS A 22 -16.19 10.79 -7.73
N TYR A 23 -17.08 9.93 -8.19
CA TYR A 23 -18.52 10.07 -7.98
C TYR A 23 -19.13 8.70 -7.68
N ALA A 24 -20.17 8.69 -6.85
CA ALA A 24 -20.90 7.47 -6.57
C ALA A 24 -21.76 7.07 -7.77
N VAL A 25 -21.87 5.76 -7.98
CA VAL A 25 -22.77 5.14 -8.95
C VAL A 25 -23.57 4.06 -8.25
N ASP A 26 -24.85 3.97 -8.58
CA ASP A 26 -25.65 2.83 -8.17
C ASP A 26 -25.17 1.60 -8.92
N LYS A 27 -24.83 0.55 -8.16
CA LYS A 27 -24.51 -0.74 -8.74
C LYS A 27 -25.83 -1.38 -9.17
N GLY A 28 -25.91 -1.79 -10.45
CA GLY A 28 -27.03 -2.60 -10.92
C GLY A 28 -27.19 -3.90 -10.13
N PRO A 29 -28.31 -4.62 -10.31
CA PRO A 29 -28.54 -5.87 -9.60
C PRO A 29 -27.34 -6.81 -9.80
N GLY A 30 -26.85 -7.37 -8.69
CA GLY A 30 -25.78 -8.36 -8.72
C GLY A 30 -26.23 -9.66 -9.37
N ARG A 31 -25.29 -10.56 -9.64
CA ARG A 31 -25.64 -11.94 -9.99
C ARG A 31 -26.20 -12.63 -8.74
N PRO A 32 -27.27 -13.45 -8.86
CA PRO A 32 -27.73 -14.26 -7.73
C PRO A 32 -26.59 -15.18 -7.27
N ALA A 33 -26.58 -15.51 -5.98
CA ALA A 33 -25.70 -16.56 -5.48
C ALA A 33 -26.06 -17.88 -6.19
N GLY A 34 -25.04 -18.65 -6.58
CA GLY A 34 -25.26 -20.01 -7.08
C GLY A 34 -25.51 -20.99 -5.93
N ASP A 35 -25.86 -22.22 -6.27
CA ASP A 35 -26.17 -23.28 -5.29
C ASP A 35 -24.93 -24.06 -4.82
N GLN A 36 -23.76 -23.79 -5.43
CA GLN A 36 -22.51 -24.46 -5.08
C GLN A 36 -21.92 -23.89 -3.79
N VAL A 37 -21.54 -24.79 -2.87
CA VAL A 37 -20.80 -24.46 -1.66
C VAL A 37 -19.36 -24.91 -1.85
N LEU A 38 -18.42 -23.96 -1.70
CA LEU A 38 -16.98 -24.21 -1.76
C LEU A 38 -16.34 -23.72 -0.47
N GLY A 39 -15.65 -24.61 0.25
CA GLY A 39 -14.85 -24.23 1.40
C GLY A 39 -13.56 -23.56 0.94
N ILE A 40 -13.16 -22.47 1.59
CA ILE A 40 -11.93 -21.73 1.28
C ILE A 40 -11.16 -21.52 2.58
N ASP A 41 -9.95 -22.07 2.66
CA ASP A 41 -8.97 -21.75 3.69
C ASP A 41 -8.00 -20.67 3.18
N LYS A 42 -7.55 -19.77 4.06
CA LYS A 42 -6.63 -18.68 3.69
C LYS A 42 -5.23 -18.98 4.21
N GLY A 43 -4.29 -19.10 3.29
CA GLY A 43 -2.91 -19.44 3.59
C GLY A 43 -1.97 -18.25 3.62
N TYR A 44 -0.75 -18.51 4.12
CA TYR A 44 0.39 -17.61 3.91
C TYR A 44 1.13 -17.96 2.61
N SER A 45 1.47 -19.24 2.41
CA SER A 45 2.23 -19.70 1.24
C SER A 45 1.44 -19.49 -0.05
N GLU A 46 0.19 -19.94 -0.05
CA GLU A 46 -0.82 -19.73 -1.08
C GLU A 46 -1.88 -18.73 -0.61
N ALA A 47 -2.60 -18.11 -1.55
CA ALA A 47 -3.68 -17.18 -1.19
C ALA A 47 -4.89 -17.93 -0.61
N PHE A 48 -5.27 -19.05 -1.23
CA PHE A 48 -6.40 -19.88 -0.83
C PHE A 48 -6.13 -21.36 -1.09
N THR A 49 -6.67 -22.23 -0.26
CA THR A 49 -6.84 -23.66 -0.57
C THR A 49 -8.33 -23.99 -0.48
N ASP A 50 -8.88 -24.58 -1.54
CA ASP A 50 -10.29 -24.94 -1.54
C ASP A 50 -10.57 -26.32 -0.93
N SER A 51 -11.84 -26.62 -0.70
CA SER A 51 -12.28 -27.91 -0.12
C SER A 51 -12.03 -29.11 -1.03
N GLU A 52 -11.61 -28.92 -2.28
CA GLU A 52 -11.16 -29.99 -3.19
C GLU A 52 -9.63 -30.20 -3.11
N GLY A 53 -8.94 -29.41 -2.29
CA GLY A 53 -7.50 -29.46 -2.09
C GLY A 53 -6.71 -28.68 -3.14
N VAL A 54 -7.36 -27.85 -3.96
CA VAL A 54 -6.67 -27.04 -4.96
C VAL A 54 -6.17 -25.76 -4.31
N ALA A 55 -4.86 -25.51 -4.47
CA ALA A 55 -4.24 -24.26 -4.07
C ALA A 55 -4.41 -23.19 -5.15
N HIS A 56 -4.77 -21.99 -4.74
CA HIS A 56 -4.95 -20.80 -5.59
C HIS A 56 -3.99 -19.71 -5.14
N GLY A 57 -3.29 -19.11 -6.09
CA GLY A 57 -2.31 -18.06 -5.78
C GLY A 57 -1.09 -18.59 -5.03
N GLU A 58 -0.51 -19.70 -5.48
CA GLU A 58 0.67 -20.36 -4.86
C GLU A 58 1.89 -19.44 -4.70
N ALA A 59 1.98 -18.36 -5.48
CA ALA A 59 3.05 -17.37 -5.37
C ALA A 59 2.80 -16.29 -4.29
N PHE A 60 1.65 -16.31 -3.62
CA PHE A 60 1.21 -15.25 -2.70
C PHE A 60 2.20 -15.04 -1.55
N GLY A 61 2.64 -16.12 -0.92
CA GLY A 61 3.59 -16.06 0.19
C GLY A 61 4.94 -15.48 -0.23
N ALA A 62 5.43 -15.83 -1.42
CA ALA A 62 6.69 -15.29 -1.93
C ALA A 62 6.60 -13.76 -2.15
N VAL A 63 5.50 -13.28 -2.74
CA VAL A 63 5.27 -11.84 -2.95
C VAL A 63 5.16 -11.10 -1.61
N LEU A 64 4.43 -11.65 -0.64
CA LEU A 64 4.31 -11.06 0.69
C LEU A 64 5.64 -11.05 1.45
N THR A 65 6.41 -12.14 1.36
CA THR A 65 7.72 -12.27 2.01
C THR A 65 8.67 -11.20 1.48
N ASP A 66 8.84 -11.08 0.16
CA ASP A 66 9.75 -10.11 -0.46
C ASP A 66 9.38 -8.67 -0.07
N TYR A 67 8.09 -8.33 -0.15
CA TYR A 67 7.63 -7.00 0.26
C TYR A 67 7.89 -6.72 1.75
N SER A 68 7.58 -7.69 2.62
CA SER A 68 7.76 -7.58 4.07
C SER A 68 9.23 -7.43 4.45
N ASP A 69 10.10 -8.26 3.89
CA ASP A 69 11.54 -8.23 4.14
C ASP A 69 12.15 -6.92 3.68
N GLN A 70 11.79 -6.44 2.49
CA GLN A 70 12.26 -5.16 1.99
C GLN A 70 11.77 -3.99 2.86
N ALA A 71 10.52 -4.04 3.35
CA ALA A 71 9.98 -3.04 4.27
C ALA A 71 10.70 -3.06 5.63
N SER A 72 10.93 -4.24 6.18
CA SER A 72 11.63 -4.47 7.45
C SER A 72 13.07 -3.97 7.39
N ALA A 73 13.82 -4.34 6.36
CA ALA A 73 15.19 -3.89 6.15
C ALA A 73 15.29 -2.36 6.05
N THR A 74 14.39 -1.74 5.27
CA THR A 74 14.30 -0.28 5.15
C THR A 74 14.00 0.38 6.50
N GLY A 75 13.04 -0.17 7.27
CA GLY A 75 12.68 0.34 8.59
C GLY A 75 13.83 0.28 9.59
N LYS A 76 14.56 -0.84 9.64
CA LYS A 76 15.73 -1.02 10.51
C LYS A 76 16.83 0.01 10.21
N ALA A 77 17.19 0.18 8.93
CA ALA A 77 18.19 1.16 8.52
C ALA A 77 17.77 2.60 8.86
N ARG A 78 16.49 2.94 8.63
CA ARG A 78 15.95 4.27 8.98
C ARG A 78 15.93 4.53 10.48
N ASN A 79 15.64 3.51 11.30
CA ASN A 79 15.65 3.66 12.75
C ASN A 79 17.03 4.09 13.28
N GLN A 80 18.10 3.53 12.71
CA GLN A 80 19.48 3.94 13.02
C GLN A 80 19.74 5.39 12.62
N LEU A 81 19.24 5.83 11.46
CA LEU A 81 19.36 7.22 11.01
C LEU A 81 18.57 8.19 11.89
N TYR A 82 17.38 7.81 12.37
CA TYR A 82 16.63 8.62 13.35
C TYR A 82 17.41 8.79 14.66
N ALA A 83 18.01 7.71 15.17
CA ALA A 83 18.84 7.80 16.37
C ALA A 83 20.06 8.71 16.16
N LEU A 84 20.69 8.63 14.99
CA LEU A 84 21.83 9.48 14.63
C LEU A 84 21.42 10.95 14.49
N GLU A 85 20.33 11.23 13.78
CA GLU A 85 19.77 12.57 13.62
C GLU A 85 19.49 13.22 14.97
N LYS A 86 18.80 12.50 15.87
CA LYS A 86 18.51 12.94 17.23
C LYS A 86 19.80 13.27 18.00
N LYS A 87 20.79 12.37 17.98
CA LYS A 87 22.09 12.58 18.62
C LYS A 87 22.82 13.82 18.07
N HIS A 88 22.78 14.06 16.77
CA HIS A 88 23.38 15.25 16.17
C HIS A 88 22.66 16.53 16.60
N ARG A 89 21.33 16.49 16.65
CA ARG A 89 20.51 17.63 17.04
C ARG A 89 20.74 18.01 18.50
N GLU A 90 20.71 17.03 19.41
CA GLU A 90 20.99 17.22 20.84
C GLU A 90 22.42 17.72 21.08
N GLY A 91 23.38 17.24 20.29
CA GLY A 91 24.78 17.71 20.33
C GLY A 91 25.04 19.03 19.61
N GLY A 92 24.00 19.81 19.23
CA GLY A 92 24.14 21.12 18.57
C GLY A 92 24.61 21.09 17.12
N ARG A 93 24.79 19.91 16.50
CA ARG A 93 25.22 19.76 15.10
C ARG A 93 24.02 19.84 14.14
N ILE A 94 23.34 20.99 14.16
CA ILE A 94 22.05 21.20 13.49
C ILE A 94 22.12 20.96 11.98
N ALA A 95 23.12 21.53 11.29
CA ALA A 95 23.27 21.34 9.84
C ALA A 95 23.37 19.86 9.43
N LYS A 96 24.03 19.03 10.25
CA LYS A 96 24.14 17.59 9.99
C LYS A 96 22.82 16.87 10.25
N ALA A 97 22.12 17.21 11.33
CA ALA A 97 20.81 16.66 11.64
C ALA A 97 19.79 16.97 10.53
N ASP A 98 19.76 18.22 10.06
CA ASP A 98 18.86 18.65 8.99
C ASP A 98 19.17 17.94 7.67
N HIS A 99 20.46 17.77 7.34
CA HIS A 99 20.86 16.99 6.16
C HIS A 99 20.36 15.53 6.24
N ILE A 100 20.51 14.85 7.39
CA ILE A 100 20.00 13.47 7.55
C ILE A 100 18.47 13.46 7.37
N ARG A 101 17.78 14.44 7.95
CA ARG A 101 16.32 14.53 7.87
C ARG A 101 15.81 14.74 6.44
N LEU A 102 16.41 15.69 5.71
CA LEU A 102 15.98 16.06 4.36
C LEU A 102 16.39 15.02 3.31
N CYS A 103 17.62 14.49 3.38
CA CYS A 103 18.16 13.64 2.32
C CYS A 103 17.90 12.15 2.55
N ASN A 104 17.79 11.69 3.80
CA ASN A 104 17.72 10.26 4.11
C ASN A 104 16.37 9.83 4.72
N LEU A 105 15.76 10.68 5.55
CA LEU A 105 14.54 10.34 6.29
C LEU A 105 13.23 10.77 5.59
N GLY A 106 13.30 11.28 4.37
CA GLY A 106 12.11 11.49 3.52
C GLY A 106 11.36 10.20 3.18
N ARG A 107 10.14 10.31 2.64
CA ARG A 107 9.27 9.16 2.31
C ARG A 107 9.01 8.93 0.82
N VAL A 108 9.48 9.81 -0.06
CA VAL A 108 9.25 9.75 -1.52
C VAL A 108 9.43 8.33 -2.11
N LYS A 109 10.54 7.66 -1.82
CA LYS A 109 10.81 6.30 -2.34
C LYS A 109 9.89 5.23 -1.73
N MET A 110 9.52 5.37 -0.45
CA MET A 110 8.61 4.44 0.23
C MET A 110 7.19 4.58 -0.31
N ASP A 111 6.74 5.81 -0.52
CA ASP A 111 5.41 6.11 -1.04
C ASP A 111 5.30 5.63 -2.49
N ALA A 112 6.31 5.92 -3.33
CA ALA A 112 6.39 5.39 -4.69
C ALA A 112 6.41 3.84 -4.76
N ARG A 113 6.92 3.15 -3.73
CA ARG A 113 6.84 1.68 -3.66
C ARG A 113 5.42 1.21 -3.37
N LYS A 114 4.73 1.85 -2.42
CA LYS A 114 3.34 1.52 -2.07
C LYS A 114 2.36 1.78 -3.22
N GLU A 115 2.67 2.72 -4.11
CA GLU A 115 1.85 2.96 -5.29
C GLU A 115 2.04 1.90 -6.38
N ARG A 116 3.19 1.21 -6.40
CA ARG A 116 3.49 0.14 -7.38
C ARG A 116 3.07 -1.26 -6.93
N THR A 117 2.89 -1.47 -5.63
CA THR A 117 2.56 -2.77 -5.02
C THR A 117 1.08 -2.77 -4.66
#